data_AF-A0A368XAA6-F1
#
_entry.id   AF-A0A368XAA6-F1
#
_cell.length_a   1.000
_cell.length_b   1.000
_cell.length_c   1.000
_cell.angle_alpha   90.00
_cell.angle_beta   90.00
_cell.angle_gamma   90.00
#
_symmetry.space_group_name_H-M   'P 1'
#
loop_
_entity.id
_entity.type
_entity.pdbx_description
1 polymer ?
#
loop_
_entity_poly.entity_id
_entity_poly.type
_entity_poly.pdbx_seq_one_letter_code
_entity_poly.pdbx_strand_id
1 'polypeptide(L)'
;MEQKNIKLIHIDWDGPYKLSEILSLTDEVSDYGVYQIYGSHNVYGSNVLLYIGKADRQTIGKRLSQELWWWSTSDPINLQIYCGRLAGEFTPTDNQWSEEIDLAEKLLINVHKPAYNTQNLIPILDESLRNIHILNWGYYRDLLAEISGLRWTSALDTMEYNVYKYLQK
;
A
#
# COMPACT_ATOMS: atom_id res chain seq x y z
N MET A 1 -29.05 -2.22 10.29
CA MET A 1 -27.64 -2.31 9.84
C MET A 1 -26.79 -2.00 11.04
N GLU A 2 -25.95 -2.94 11.50
CA GLU A 2 -24.95 -2.62 12.52
C GLU A 2 -24.07 -1.47 12.02
N GLN A 3 -23.82 -0.46 12.86
CA GLN A 3 -22.75 0.51 12.63
C GLN A 3 -21.44 -0.25 12.70
N LYS A 4 -20.91 -0.65 11.53
CA LYS A 4 -19.54 -1.13 11.44
C LYS A 4 -18.61 0.07 11.58
N ASN A 5 -17.75 0.03 12.59
CA ASN A 5 -16.73 1.06 12.77
C ASN A 5 -15.68 0.90 11.65
N ILE A 6 -15.67 1.85 10.71
CA ILE A 6 -14.71 1.86 9.59
C ILE A 6 -13.48 2.64 10.05
N LYS A 7 -12.30 2.03 9.92
CA LYS A 7 -11.02 2.69 10.14
C LYS A 7 -10.56 3.35 8.84
N LEU A 8 -10.55 4.68 8.83
CA LEU A 8 -10.07 5.49 7.72
C LEU A 8 -8.57 5.76 7.89
N ILE A 9 -7.76 5.44 6.89
CA ILE A 9 -6.31 5.65 6.85
C ILE A 9 -6.00 6.55 5.66
N HIS A 10 -5.33 7.67 5.90
CA HIS A 10 -4.82 8.53 4.83
C HIS A 10 -3.35 8.22 4.63
N ILE A 11 -2.90 8.17 3.37
CA ILE A 11 -1.50 8.00 3.02
C ILE A 11 -1.13 9.12 2.06
N ASP A 12 -0.18 9.96 2.45
CA ASP A 12 0.38 11.00 1.60
C ASP A 12 1.64 10.49 0.92
N TRP A 13 1.63 10.48 -0.42
CA TRP A 13 2.70 9.89 -1.22
C TRP A 13 3.60 10.95 -1.85
N ASP A 14 4.92 10.74 -1.76
CA ASP A 14 5.94 11.56 -2.41
C ASP A 14 6.98 10.71 -3.16
N GLY A 15 7.77 11.37 -4.02
CA GLY A 15 8.70 10.74 -4.96
C GLY A 15 8.52 11.25 -6.40
N PRO A 16 9.02 10.53 -7.42
CA PRO A 16 9.83 9.33 -7.31
C PRO A 16 11.24 9.63 -6.80
N TYR A 17 11.70 8.80 -5.86
CA TYR A 17 13.08 8.71 -5.43
C TYR A 17 13.82 7.63 -6.22
N LYS A 18 15.10 7.86 -6.51
CA LYS A 18 16.01 6.82 -6.96
C LYS A 18 16.47 5.97 -5.79
N LEU A 19 16.97 4.77 -6.09
CA LEU A 19 17.50 3.87 -5.08
C LEU A 19 18.65 4.48 -4.26
N SER A 20 19.46 5.37 -4.82
CA SER A 20 20.52 6.06 -4.06
C SER A 20 19.98 7.17 -3.14
N GLU A 21 18.88 7.81 -3.52
CA GLU A 21 18.28 8.94 -2.79
C GLU A 21 17.46 8.43 -1.61
N ILE A 22 16.72 7.34 -1.81
CA ILE A 22 15.81 6.80 -0.79
C ILE A 22 16.54 6.33 0.47
N LEU A 23 17.80 5.92 0.36
CA LEU A 23 18.60 5.48 1.51
C LEU A 23 18.91 6.61 2.49
N SER A 24 18.76 7.87 2.05
CA SER A 24 18.91 9.04 2.91
C SER A 24 17.66 9.38 3.72
N LEU A 25 16.53 8.72 3.47
CA LEU A 25 15.30 8.88 4.27
C LEU A 25 15.43 8.15 5.61
N THR A 26 16.13 8.79 6.54
CA THR A 26 16.46 8.28 7.87
C THR A 26 16.02 9.19 9.00
N ASP A 27 15.08 10.09 8.77
CA ASP A 27 14.45 10.87 9.84
C ASP A 27 13.66 9.94 10.77
N GLU A 28 14.10 9.85 12.03
CA GLU A 28 13.48 9.00 13.06
C GLU A 28 12.15 9.54 13.58
N VAL A 29 11.67 10.68 13.06
CA VAL A 29 10.35 11.24 13.33
C VAL A 29 9.37 10.94 12.20
N SER A 30 9.79 11.06 10.93
CA SER A 30 8.86 11.09 9.79
C SER A 30 9.05 10.03 8.72
N ASP A 31 10.20 9.37 8.63
CA ASP A 31 10.50 8.46 7.51
C ASP A 31 10.04 7.03 7.75
N TYR A 32 8.79 6.89 8.18
CA TYR A 32 8.09 5.62 8.42
C TYR A 32 6.82 5.56 7.57
N GLY A 33 6.29 4.36 7.35
CA GLY A 33 5.06 4.17 6.60
C GLY A 33 5.16 3.01 5.62
N VAL A 34 4.63 3.23 4.42
CA VAL A 34 4.67 2.28 3.31
C VAL A 34 5.51 2.84 2.16
N TYR A 35 5.98 1.97 1.28
CA TYR A 35 6.68 2.38 0.06
C TYR A 35 6.27 1.48 -1.10
N GLN A 36 6.33 2.04 -2.30
CA GLN A 36 6.09 1.33 -3.55
C GLN A 36 7.31 1.45 -4.47
N ILE A 37 7.64 0.37 -5.17
CA ILE A 37 8.80 0.27 -6.05
C ILE A 37 8.31 -0.09 -7.45
N TYR A 38 8.72 0.73 -8.42
CA TYR A 38 8.46 0.51 -9.83
C TYR A 38 9.75 0.30 -10.60
N GLY A 39 9.66 -0.53 -11.63
CA GLY A 39 10.80 -0.86 -12.47
C GLY A 39 10.40 -1.80 -13.60
N SER A 40 11.39 -2.50 -14.13
CA SER A 40 11.20 -3.42 -15.26
C SER A 40 10.89 -4.84 -14.78
N HIS A 41 9.85 -5.44 -15.34
CA HIS A 41 9.49 -6.85 -15.14
C HIS A 41 9.54 -7.59 -16.49
N ASN A 42 10.18 -8.77 -16.53
CA ASN A 42 10.38 -9.54 -17.77
C ASN A 42 9.09 -9.86 -18.53
N VAL A 43 7.95 -9.96 -17.83
CA VAL A 43 6.65 -10.28 -18.43
C VAL A 43 5.77 -9.05 -18.64
N TYR A 44 5.83 -8.08 -17.73
CA TYR A 44 4.88 -6.97 -17.69
C TYR A 44 5.43 -5.67 -18.33
N GLY A 45 6.69 -5.70 -18.75
CA GLY A 45 7.35 -4.57 -19.40
C GLY A 45 8.05 -3.64 -18.40
N SER A 46 8.36 -2.44 -18.87
CA SER A 46 9.05 -1.43 -18.08
C SER A 46 8.08 -0.60 -17.24
N ASN A 47 8.59 -0.07 -16.13
CA ASN A 47 7.92 0.94 -15.31
C ASN A 47 6.60 0.47 -14.65
N VAL A 48 6.54 -0.80 -14.23
CA VAL A 48 5.37 -1.43 -13.58
C VAL A 48 5.54 -1.54 -12.06
N LEU A 49 4.44 -1.69 -11.32
CA LEU A 49 4.45 -1.88 -9.86
C LEU A 49 5.06 -3.24 -9.51
N LEU A 50 6.29 -3.22 -9.01
CA LEU A 50 7.03 -4.42 -8.65
C LEU A 50 6.73 -4.84 -7.22
N TYR A 51 6.72 -3.88 -6.29
CA TYR A 51 6.62 -4.20 -4.87
C TYR A 51 5.97 -3.08 -4.07
N ILE A 52 5.25 -3.47 -3.02
CA ILE A 52 4.81 -2.63 -1.92
C ILE A 52 5.37 -3.24 -0.64
N GLY A 53 5.98 -2.41 0.20
CA GLY A 53 6.46 -2.84 1.52
C GLY A 53 6.20 -1.76 2.58
N LYS A 54 6.58 -2.08 3.82
CA LYS A 54 6.44 -1.17 4.96
C LYS A 54 7.72 -0.96 5.76
N ALA A 55 7.73 0.12 6.53
CA ALA A 55 8.77 0.50 7.48
C ALA A 55 8.10 1.11 8.73
N ASP A 56 7.83 0.28 9.74
CA ASP A 56 7.11 0.65 10.98
C ASP A 56 8.01 0.75 12.22
N ARG A 57 9.03 -0.12 12.34
CA ARG A 57 9.99 -0.16 13.46
C ARG A 57 11.36 0.44 13.14
N GLN A 58 11.57 0.83 11.90
CA GLN A 58 12.77 1.48 11.40
C GLN A 58 12.39 2.37 10.21
N THR A 59 13.24 3.32 9.87
CA THR A 59 12.97 4.23 8.75
C THR A 59 13.00 3.51 7.40
N ILE A 60 12.35 4.08 6.39
CA ILE A 60 12.29 3.58 5.03
C ILE A 60 13.70 3.39 4.45
N GLY A 61 14.59 4.36 4.63
CA GLY A 61 15.98 4.26 4.16
C GLY A 61 16.73 3.09 4.81
N LYS A 62 16.58 2.90 6.13
CA LYS A 62 17.17 1.76 6.84
C LYS A 62 16.59 0.43 6.34
N ARG A 63 15.27 0.35 6.11
CA ARG A 63 14.62 -0.85 5.56
C ARG A 63 15.13 -1.21 4.18
N LEU A 64 15.16 -0.27 3.25
CA LEU A 64 15.61 -0.52 1.89
C LEU A 64 17.11 -0.84 1.80
N SER A 65 17.94 -0.32 2.70
CA SER A 65 19.36 -0.71 2.78
C SER A 65 19.59 -2.19 3.13
N GLN A 66 18.63 -2.83 3.83
CA GLN A 66 18.70 -4.24 4.19
C GLN A 66 18.26 -5.14 3.03
N GLU A 67 17.48 -4.61 2.09
CA GLU A 67 16.95 -5.33 0.93
C GLU A 67 17.88 -5.20 -0.29
N LEU A 68 19.11 -5.71 -0.16
CA LEU A 68 20.18 -5.52 -1.15
C LEU A 68 19.86 -6.07 -2.56
N TRP A 69 18.89 -6.97 -2.67
CA TRP A 69 18.52 -7.60 -3.95
C TRP A 69 17.98 -6.61 -5.00
N TRP A 70 17.49 -5.45 -4.58
CA TRP A 70 17.08 -4.37 -5.49
C TRP A 70 18.22 -3.89 -6.39
N TRP A 71 19.46 -3.89 -5.87
CA TRP A 71 20.68 -3.58 -6.63
C TRP A 71 21.05 -4.65 -7.66
N SER A 72 20.55 -5.86 -7.48
CA SER A 72 20.81 -7.02 -8.35
C SER A 72 19.73 -7.23 -9.41
N THR A 73 18.76 -6.32 -9.49
CA THR A 73 17.76 -6.33 -10.58
C THR A 73 18.42 -6.01 -11.92
N SER A 74 17.73 -6.27 -13.03
CA SER A 74 18.29 -6.03 -14.37
C SER A 74 18.47 -4.54 -14.71
N ASP A 75 17.79 -3.64 -14.00
CA ASP A 75 17.85 -2.20 -14.23
C ASP A 75 17.63 -1.38 -12.94
N PRO A 76 18.58 -1.46 -11.97
CA PRO A 76 18.42 -0.86 -10.65
C PRO A 76 18.45 0.68 -10.68
N ILE A 77 19.09 1.27 -11.69
CA ILE A 77 19.24 2.73 -11.85
C ILE A 77 17.90 3.40 -12.21
N ASN A 78 17.02 2.69 -12.91
CA ASN A 78 15.71 3.21 -13.32
C ASN A 78 14.58 2.82 -12.36
N LEU A 79 14.90 2.26 -11.19
CA LEU A 79 13.91 2.06 -10.15
C LEU A 79 13.35 3.40 -9.68
N GLN A 80 12.02 3.46 -9.57
CA GLN A 80 11.29 4.60 -9.05
C GLN A 80 10.59 4.19 -7.76
N ILE A 81 10.95 4.84 -6.67
CA ILE A 81 10.47 4.50 -5.34
C ILE A 81 9.62 5.67 -4.84
N TYR A 82 8.43 5.38 -4.36
CA TYR A 82 7.56 6.39 -3.74
C TYR A 82 7.31 5.99 -2.29
N CYS A 83 7.26 6.99 -1.43
CA CYS A 83 7.06 6.81 0.00
C CYS A 83 5.68 7.31 0.37
N GLY A 84 4.93 6.49 1.09
CA GLY A 84 3.62 6.81 1.62
C GLY A 84 3.73 6.97 3.12
N ARG A 85 3.57 8.20 3.61
CA ARG A 85 3.50 8.49 5.05
C ARG A 85 2.05 8.55 5.47
N LEU A 86 1.71 7.88 6.57
CA LEU A 86 0.35 7.94 7.09
C LEU A 86 0.05 9.36 7.59
N ALA A 87 -1.15 9.84 7.30
CA ALA A 87 -1.59 11.18 7.60
C ALA A 87 -2.92 11.18 8.35
N GLY A 88 -3.18 12.25 9.09
CA GLY A 88 -4.40 12.43 9.87
C GLY A 88 -4.36 13.76 10.63
N GLU A 89 -5.44 14.06 11.37
CA GLU A 89 -5.53 15.29 12.15
C GLU A 89 -4.53 15.34 13.32
N PHE A 90 -4.18 14.18 13.88
CA PHE A 90 -3.26 14.04 15.01
C PHE A 90 -2.34 12.83 14.80
N THR A 91 -1.12 12.90 15.35
CA THR A 91 -0.23 11.74 15.41
C THR A 91 -0.80 10.69 16.37
N PRO A 92 -1.02 9.44 15.93
CA PRO A 92 -1.58 8.39 16.76
C PRO A 92 -0.53 7.83 17.75
N THR A 93 -0.98 6.92 18.63
CA THR A 93 -0.06 6.15 19.50
C THR A 93 0.80 5.18 18.70
N ASP A 94 1.98 4.79 19.19
CA ASP A 94 2.89 3.83 18.52
C ASP A 94 2.22 2.51 18.11
N ASN A 95 1.31 2.02 18.95
CA ASN A 95 0.56 0.79 18.67
C ASN A 95 -0.40 0.99 17.50
N GLN A 96 -1.14 2.09 17.51
CA GLN A 96 -2.06 2.42 16.43
C GLN A 96 -1.31 2.74 15.13
N TRP A 97 -0.19 3.46 15.21
CA TRP A 97 0.72 3.73 14.09
C TRP A 97 1.20 2.43 13.43
N SER A 98 1.72 1.51 14.24
CA SER A 98 2.21 0.21 13.74
C SER A 98 1.09 -0.63 13.13
N GLU A 99 -0.08 -0.66 13.77
CA GLU A 99 -1.26 -1.36 13.28
C GLU A 99 -1.74 -0.79 11.93
N GLU A 100 -1.84 0.54 11.81
CA GLU A 100 -2.32 1.19 10.60
C GLU A 100 -1.37 1.02 9.42
N ILE A 101 -0.05 1.09 9.64
CA ILE A 101 0.95 0.79 8.60
C ILE A 101 0.81 -0.67 8.12
N ASP A 102 0.66 -1.61 9.05
CA ASP A 102 0.52 -3.03 8.73
C ASP A 102 -0.77 -3.32 7.92
N LEU A 103 -1.89 -2.75 8.34
CA LEU A 103 -3.17 -2.86 7.63
C LEU A 103 -3.12 -2.21 6.25
N ALA A 104 -2.48 -1.03 6.15
CA ALA A 104 -2.32 -0.31 4.89
C ALA A 104 -1.52 -1.13 3.88
N GLU A 105 -0.34 -1.63 4.26
CA GLU A 105 0.51 -2.47 3.41
C GLU A 105 -0.27 -3.70 2.90
N LYS A 106 -0.91 -4.44 3.82
CA LYS A 106 -1.65 -5.67 3.47
C LYS A 106 -2.78 -5.40 2.48
N LEU A 107 -3.58 -4.35 2.71
CA LEU A 107 -4.67 -4.01 1.82
C LEU A 107 -4.18 -3.52 0.46
N LEU A 108 -3.13 -2.69 0.43
CA LEU A 108 -2.51 -2.22 -0.82
C LEU A 108 -1.96 -3.39 -1.65
N ILE A 109 -1.28 -4.36 -1.03
CA ILE A 109 -0.80 -5.57 -1.70
C ILE A 109 -1.97 -6.40 -2.23
N ASN A 110 -3.01 -6.62 -1.41
CA ASN A 110 -4.18 -7.42 -1.78
C ASN A 110 -4.89 -6.87 -3.03
N VAL A 111 -5.04 -5.55 -3.09
CA VAL A 111 -5.75 -4.84 -4.17
C VAL A 111 -4.93 -4.86 -5.44
N HIS A 112 -3.66 -4.42 -5.39
CA HIS A 112 -2.87 -4.17 -6.59
C HIS A 112 -2.00 -5.34 -7.05
N LYS A 113 -1.80 -6.33 -6.18
CA LYS A 113 -1.05 -7.57 -6.47
C LYS A 113 0.29 -7.34 -7.20
N PRO A 114 1.23 -6.57 -6.61
CA PRO A 114 2.51 -6.28 -7.25
C PRO A 114 3.27 -7.54 -7.67
N ALA A 115 4.05 -7.43 -8.74
CA ALA A 115 4.68 -8.59 -9.38
C ALA A 115 5.57 -9.42 -8.43
N TYR A 116 6.28 -8.79 -7.49
CA TYR A 116 7.20 -9.47 -6.57
C TYR A 116 6.62 -9.70 -5.17
N ASN A 117 5.50 -9.08 -4.79
CA ASN A 117 4.80 -9.44 -3.54
C ASN A 117 4.12 -10.82 -3.65
N THR A 118 3.73 -11.24 -4.86
CA THR A 118 2.97 -12.48 -5.08
C THR A 118 3.78 -13.76 -4.84
N GLN A 119 5.11 -13.67 -4.74
CA GLN A 119 5.97 -14.82 -4.41
C GLN A 119 5.82 -15.26 -2.94
N ASN A 120 5.25 -14.41 -2.07
CA ASN A 120 5.07 -14.66 -0.64
C ASN A 120 3.61 -14.42 -0.19
N LEU A 121 2.62 -14.88 -0.97
CA LEU A 121 1.21 -14.74 -0.59
C LEU A 121 0.92 -15.53 0.69
N ILE A 122 1.03 -14.84 1.83
CA ILE A 122 0.37 -15.24 3.06
C ILE A 122 -1.13 -15.06 2.80
N PRO A 123 -1.98 -16.06 3.09
CA PRO A 123 -3.42 -15.87 3.06
C PRO A 123 -3.75 -14.71 4.01
N ILE A 124 -4.07 -13.56 3.43
CA ILE A 124 -4.48 -12.39 4.19
C ILE A 124 -5.74 -12.80 4.94
N LEU A 125 -5.75 -12.63 6.26
CA LEU A 125 -6.95 -12.82 7.06
C LEU A 125 -7.94 -11.73 6.68
N ASP A 126 -8.77 -12.06 5.70
CA ASP A 126 -9.76 -11.23 5.03
C ASP A 126 -10.55 -10.36 6.02
N GLU A 127 -10.92 -10.94 7.17
CA GLU A 127 -11.69 -10.30 8.24
C GLU A 127 -11.07 -9.03 8.80
N SER A 128 -9.75 -9.02 9.00
CA SER A 128 -9.03 -7.86 9.56
C SER A 128 -9.02 -6.65 8.64
N LEU A 129 -9.17 -6.87 7.32
CA LEU A 129 -9.15 -5.81 6.33
C LEU A 129 -10.55 -5.26 6.00
N ARG A 130 -11.64 -5.98 6.31
CA ARG A 130 -13.00 -5.64 5.85
C ARG A 130 -13.46 -4.23 6.23
N ASN A 131 -13.02 -3.74 7.38
CA ASN A 131 -13.45 -2.45 7.92
C ASN A 131 -12.41 -1.34 7.70
N ILE A 132 -11.44 -1.55 6.80
CA ILE A 132 -10.41 -0.56 6.49
C ILE A 132 -10.82 0.25 5.26
N HIS A 133 -10.52 1.53 5.26
CA HIS A 133 -10.67 2.41 4.12
C HIS A 133 -9.39 3.24 3.96
N ILE A 134 -8.72 3.16 2.81
CA ILE A 134 -7.50 3.92 2.51
C ILE A 134 -7.81 5.01 1.49
N LEU A 135 -7.33 6.22 1.76
CA LEU A 135 -7.28 7.34 0.82
C LEU A 135 -5.82 7.67 0.51
N ASN A 136 -5.44 7.48 -0.75
CA ASN A 136 -4.10 7.76 -1.26
C ASN A 136 -4.05 9.17 -1.85
N TRP A 137 -3.18 10.02 -1.30
CA TRP A 137 -2.99 11.41 -1.70
C TRP A 137 -1.63 11.61 -2.36
N GLY A 138 -1.41 12.78 -2.96
CA GLY A 138 -0.12 13.12 -3.57
C GLY A 138 0.24 12.22 -4.75
N TYR A 139 1.48 11.75 -4.81
CA TYR A 139 2.05 11.02 -5.94
C TYR A 139 1.91 9.50 -5.79
N TYR A 140 0.66 9.03 -5.67
CA TYR A 140 0.35 7.60 -5.48
C TYR A 140 0.47 6.75 -6.75
N ARG A 141 0.65 7.38 -7.91
CA ARG A 141 0.96 6.73 -9.20
C ARG A 141 -0.09 5.70 -9.64
N ASP A 142 0.25 4.41 -9.73
CA ASP A 142 -0.66 3.37 -10.26
C ASP A 142 -1.59 2.78 -9.18
N LEU A 143 -1.52 3.27 -7.93
CA LEU A 143 -2.46 2.89 -6.88
C LEU A 143 -3.85 3.49 -7.15
N LEU A 144 -4.90 2.80 -6.71
CA LEU A 144 -6.24 3.40 -6.67
C LEU A 144 -6.26 4.53 -5.64
N ALA A 145 -6.85 5.67 -6.01
CA ALA A 145 -6.96 6.84 -5.12
C ALA A 145 -7.73 6.51 -3.83
N GLU A 146 -8.72 5.62 -3.91
CA GLU A 146 -9.57 5.19 -2.80
C GLU A 146 -9.72 3.67 -2.81
N ILE A 147 -9.58 3.06 -1.63
CA ILE A 147 -9.64 1.61 -1.46
C ILE A 147 -10.44 1.26 -0.22
N SER A 148 -11.56 0.58 -0.41
CA SER A 148 -12.34 -0.01 0.67
C SER A 148 -12.01 -1.48 0.84
N GLY A 149 -11.60 -1.87 2.04
CA GLY A 149 -11.43 -3.26 2.42
C GLY A 149 -12.71 -4.07 2.22
N LEU A 150 -13.89 -3.51 2.54
CA LEU A 150 -15.17 -4.18 2.31
C LEU A 150 -15.36 -4.61 0.85
N ARG A 151 -14.86 -3.81 -0.11
CA ARG A 151 -14.96 -4.09 -1.55
C ARG A 151 -13.90 -5.08 -2.04
N TRP A 152 -12.70 -5.01 -1.47
CA TRP A 152 -11.54 -5.77 -1.96
C TRP A 152 -11.24 -7.04 -1.16
N THR A 153 -12.13 -7.38 -0.23
CA THR A 153 -12.16 -8.62 0.56
C THR A 153 -13.29 -9.53 0.07
N SER A 154 -13.28 -10.79 0.52
CA SER A 154 -14.34 -11.75 0.16
C SER A 154 -15.72 -11.43 0.77
N ALA A 155 -15.81 -10.36 1.57
CA ALA A 155 -17.00 -9.98 2.32
C ALA A 155 -18.26 -9.78 1.46
N LEU A 156 -18.09 -9.39 0.20
CA LEU A 156 -19.20 -9.13 -0.74
C LEU A 156 -19.24 -10.10 -1.92
N ASP A 157 -18.35 -11.10 -2.00
CA ASP A 157 -18.23 -12.00 -3.16
C ASP A 157 -19.51 -12.82 -3.40
N THR A 158 -20.24 -13.12 -2.32
CA THR A 158 -21.50 -13.87 -2.36
C THR A 158 -22.73 -12.98 -2.15
N MET A 159 -22.56 -11.66 -2.13
CA MET A 159 -23.68 -10.73 -1.93
C MET A 159 -24.56 -10.72 -3.17
N GLU A 160 -25.79 -11.22 -3.03
CA GLU A 160 -26.83 -11.01 -4.03
C GLU A 160 -27.26 -9.54 -4.05
N TYR A 161 -27.31 -8.94 -5.25
CA TYR A 161 -27.81 -7.58 -5.44
C TYR A 161 -28.74 -7.51 -6.63
N ASN A 162 -29.69 -6.59 -6.57
CA ASN A 162 -30.63 -6.32 -7.64
C ASN A 162 -30.25 -5.01 -8.34
N VAL A 163 -30.04 -5.06 -9.65
CA VAL A 163 -29.95 -3.85 -10.46
C VAL A 163 -31.33 -3.20 -10.50
N TYR A 164 -31.42 -1.94 -10.08
CA TYR A 164 -32.69 -1.21 -10.07
C TYR A 164 -33.29 -1.14 -11.47
N LYS A 165 -34.59 -1.43 -11.55
CA LYS A 165 -35.35 -1.39 -12.81
C LYS A 165 -36.23 -0.16 -12.82
N TYR A 166 -36.29 0.49 -13.98
CA TYR A 166 -37.29 1.53 -14.23
C TYR A 166 -38.68 0.90 -14.24
N LEU A 167 -39.56 1.35 -13.34
CA LEU A 167 -40.95 0.89 -13.32
C LEU A 167 -41.75 1.69 -14.35
N GLN A 168 -42.09 1.05 -15.47
CA GLN A 168 -43.13 1.58 -16.36
C GLN A 168 -44.47 1.44 -15.64
N LYS A 169 -45.17 2.58 -15.47
CA LYS A 169 -46.52 2.65 -14.92
C LYS A 169 -47.55 2.14 -15.92
#